data_AF-A0A947FAB5-F1
#
_entry.id   AF-A0A947FAB5-F1
#
_cell.length_a   1.000
_cell.length_b   1.000
_cell.length_c   1.000
_cell.angle_alpha   90.00
_cell.angle_beta   90.00
_cell.angle_gamma   90.00
#
_symmetry.space_group_name_H-M   'P 1'
#
loop_
_entity.id
_entity.type
_entity.pdbx_description
1 polymer ?
#
loop_
_entity_poly.entity_id
_entity_poly.type
_entity_poly.pdbx_seq_one_letter_code
_entity_poly.pdbx_strand_id
1 'polypeptide(L)'
;KVNVAEPVERAFATLEGLAQERGVKLKKQLQDEYPPLLADANRLRQVIYNLVHNAIKFTPEGGNARVSLEVVDSVTLSEMIKANVDTELPTELASESLLLSVADDGAGIPAAHVESIFAKFHQGKEPSAEQNMRGRGLGLAIVKTIVEAHGGKVWVESEPGEGSIFRVLLPNLSRKAYLIRTAEVSLERVRLMGSTLTLVILKVMDATKEVTSAPPIEGEMAKLLNLVAPVVQDTVRLSSDRVEILDPVRGVFCLLAEISLENAPALLQRVTYNLRKKAEQNTRILNLQLNWGMACYPKNVSTAEELVAAALKAASGTQAKVIKLERE
;
A
#
# COMPACT_ATOMS: atom_id res chain seq x y z
N LYS A 1 -9.88 1.35 -1.70
CA LYS A 1 -9.33 2.73 -1.80
C LYS A 1 -9.82 3.49 -0.58
N VAL A 2 -9.04 4.43 -0.07
CA VAL A 2 -9.30 5.17 1.17
C VAL A 2 -9.37 6.66 0.87
N ASN A 3 -10.18 7.40 1.63
CA ASN A 3 -10.10 8.86 1.67
C ASN A 3 -8.91 9.24 2.54
N VAL A 4 -7.93 9.95 1.96
CA VAL A 4 -6.68 10.31 2.66
C VAL A 4 -6.85 11.39 3.73
N ALA A 5 -7.95 12.15 3.70
CA ALA A 5 -8.24 13.14 4.72
C ALA A 5 -8.56 12.48 6.09
N GLU A 6 -9.25 11.33 6.10
CA GLU A 6 -9.63 10.64 7.34
C GLU A 6 -8.42 10.24 8.21
N PRO A 7 -7.34 9.64 7.66
CA PRO A 7 -6.09 9.42 8.40
C PRO A 7 -5.48 10.70 9.00
N VAL A 8 -5.57 11.84 8.30
CA VAL A 8 -5.06 13.13 8.80
C VAL A 8 -5.87 13.60 9.99
N GLU A 9 -7.20 13.62 9.86
CA GLU A 9 -8.09 14.04 10.94
C GLU A 9 -7.91 13.21 12.21
N ARG A 10 -7.78 11.89 12.06
CA ARG A 10 -7.54 10.99 13.20
C ARG A 10 -6.19 11.21 13.88
N ALA A 11 -5.15 11.51 13.10
CA ALA A 11 -3.85 11.83 13.67
C ALA A 11 -3.89 13.14 14.46
N PHE A 12 -4.56 14.17 13.92
CA PHE A 12 -4.76 15.47 14.59
C PHE A 12 -5.52 15.32 15.91
N ALA A 13 -6.66 14.61 15.90
CA ALA A 13 -7.45 14.40 17.11
C ALA A 13 -6.64 13.74 18.26
N THR A 14 -5.62 12.94 17.92
CA THR A 14 -4.74 12.32 18.92
C THR A 14 -3.65 13.27 19.43
N LEU A 15 -3.22 14.22 18.59
CA LEU A 15 -2.04 15.08 18.84
C LEU A 15 -2.40 16.50 19.27
N GLU A 16 -3.66 16.91 19.18
CA GLU A 16 -4.14 18.24 19.61
C GLU A 16 -3.80 18.54 21.07
N GLY A 17 -4.08 17.61 21.98
CA GLY A 17 -3.77 17.79 23.41
C GLY A 17 -2.26 17.97 23.67
N LEU A 18 -1.43 17.17 23.00
CA LEU A 18 0.04 17.27 23.11
C LEU A 18 0.55 18.60 22.54
N ALA A 19 0.00 19.05 21.42
CA ALA A 19 0.37 20.34 20.84
C ALA A 19 0.00 21.50 21.75
N GLN A 20 -1.19 21.44 22.38
CA GLN A 20 -1.64 22.45 23.33
C GLN A 20 -0.77 22.50 24.59
N GLU A 21 -0.39 21.34 25.14
CA GLU A 21 0.53 21.22 26.28
C GLU A 21 1.92 21.81 25.95
N ARG A 22 2.38 21.64 24.72
CA ARG A 22 3.65 22.19 24.21
C ARG A 22 3.55 23.65 23.73
N GLY A 23 2.35 24.24 23.75
CA GLY A 23 2.10 25.59 23.22
C GLY A 23 2.33 25.73 21.70
N VAL A 24 2.24 24.64 20.92
CA VAL A 24 2.42 24.64 19.47
C VAL A 24 1.06 24.74 18.77
N LYS A 25 0.95 25.63 17.77
CA LYS A 25 -0.27 25.81 16.98
C LYS A 25 -0.33 24.84 15.81
N LEU A 26 -1.20 23.83 15.92
CA LEU A 26 -1.49 22.93 14.81
C LEU A 26 -2.48 23.54 13.81
N LYS A 27 -2.15 23.45 12.51
CA LYS A 27 -2.99 23.91 11.41
C LYS A 27 -3.17 22.81 10.37
N LYS A 28 -4.38 22.69 9.83
CA LYS A 28 -4.69 21.81 8.69
C LYS A 28 -5.08 22.64 7.46
N GLN A 29 -4.58 22.27 6.30
CA GLN A 29 -4.96 22.81 5.00
C GLN A 29 -5.42 21.66 4.11
N LEU A 30 -6.72 21.39 4.15
CA LEU A 30 -7.36 20.31 3.42
C LEU A 30 -8.38 20.89 2.44
N GLN A 31 -8.50 20.26 1.28
CA GLN A 31 -9.58 20.47 0.30
C GLN A 31 -10.82 19.69 0.73
N ASP A 32 -11.98 20.03 0.17
CA ASP A 32 -13.25 19.37 0.49
C ASP A 32 -13.25 17.90 0.07
N GLU A 33 -12.64 17.58 -1.08
CA GLU A 33 -12.58 16.22 -1.63
C GLU A 33 -11.19 15.88 -2.17
N TYR A 34 -10.82 14.61 -2.04
CA TYR A 34 -9.58 14.05 -2.58
C TYR A 34 -9.88 12.77 -3.37
N PRO A 35 -9.11 12.49 -4.43
CA PRO A 35 -9.24 11.26 -5.17
C PRO A 35 -8.97 10.05 -4.26
N PRO A 36 -9.77 8.98 -4.35
CA PRO A 36 -9.61 7.82 -3.50
C PRO A 36 -8.32 7.07 -3.84
N LEU A 37 -7.47 6.86 -2.84
CA LEU A 37 -6.13 6.28 -2.97
C LEU A 37 -6.14 4.79 -2.65
N LEU A 38 -5.39 3.96 -3.39
CA LEU A 38 -5.16 2.57 -2.98
C LEU A 38 -4.06 2.52 -1.91
N ALA A 39 -4.47 2.57 -0.65
CA ALA A 39 -3.56 2.60 0.49
C ALA A 39 -4.17 1.96 1.75
N ASP A 40 -3.31 1.61 2.71
CA ASP A 40 -3.70 1.20 4.06
C ASP A 40 -3.87 2.44 4.95
N ALA A 41 -5.12 2.75 5.31
CA ALA A 41 -5.46 3.92 6.12
C ALA A 41 -4.79 3.94 7.51
N ASN A 42 -4.58 2.77 8.14
CA ASN A 42 -3.93 2.70 9.45
C ASN A 42 -2.43 3.00 9.35
N ARG A 43 -1.79 2.51 8.28
CA ARG A 43 -0.38 2.79 8.00
C ARG A 43 -0.16 4.24 7.59
N LEU A 44 -1.07 4.82 6.79
CA LEU A 44 -1.03 6.25 6.49
C LEU A 44 -1.22 7.10 7.75
N ARG A 45 -2.15 6.74 8.63
CA ARG A 45 -2.31 7.40 9.93
C ARG A 45 -1.01 7.34 10.74
N GLN A 46 -0.31 6.21 10.73
CA GLN A 46 0.98 6.06 11.40
C GLN A 46 2.06 6.98 10.79
N VAL A 47 2.09 7.15 9.47
CA VAL A 47 2.98 8.10 8.79
C VAL A 47 2.70 9.53 9.27
N ILE A 48 1.44 9.95 9.18
CA ILE A 48 1.01 11.31 9.55
C ILE A 48 1.30 11.57 11.03
N TYR A 49 0.94 10.63 11.91
CA TYR A 49 1.22 10.73 13.34
C TYR A 49 2.72 10.96 13.60
N ASN A 50 3.60 10.16 12.98
CA ASN A 50 5.04 10.29 13.20
C ASN A 50 5.59 11.66 12.74
N LEU A 51 5.13 12.15 11.59
CA LEU A 51 5.56 13.44 11.06
C LEU A 51 5.05 14.60 11.92
N VAL A 52 3.76 14.61 12.26
CA VAL A 52 3.15 15.67 13.08
C VAL A 52 3.68 15.65 14.50
N HIS A 53 3.86 14.47 15.10
CA HIS A 53 4.49 14.35 16.41
C HIS A 53 5.92 14.89 16.40
N ASN A 54 6.70 14.67 15.34
CA ASN A 54 8.02 15.27 15.20
C ASN A 54 7.93 16.79 15.07
N ALA A 55 7.02 17.31 14.25
CA ALA A 55 6.78 18.75 14.12
C ALA A 55 6.49 19.39 15.49
N ILE A 56 5.55 18.84 16.27
CA ILE A 56 5.22 19.31 17.63
C ILE A 56 6.45 19.21 18.56
N LYS A 57 7.24 18.14 18.42
CA LYS A 57 8.39 17.91 19.28
C LYS A 57 9.50 18.96 19.09
N PHE A 58 9.74 19.36 17.84
CA PHE A 58 10.86 20.21 17.45
C PHE A 58 10.49 21.68 17.22
N THR A 59 9.19 22.01 17.20
CA THR A 59 8.72 23.39 17.19
C THR A 59 8.80 23.98 18.61
N PRO A 60 9.38 25.19 18.78
CA PRO A 60 9.37 25.88 20.06
C PRO A 60 7.95 26.34 20.47
N GLU A 61 7.79 26.64 21.76
CA GLU A 61 6.53 27.18 22.29
C GLU A 61 6.10 28.45 21.53
N GLY A 62 4.82 28.55 21.16
CA GLY A 62 4.26 29.64 20.38
C GLY A 62 4.40 29.50 18.86
N GLY A 63 5.22 28.55 18.39
CA GLY A 63 5.42 28.26 16.96
C GLY A 63 4.25 27.52 16.30
N ASN A 64 4.39 27.23 15.01
CA ASN A 64 3.36 26.57 14.20
C ASN A 64 3.85 25.23 13.65
N ALA A 65 2.92 24.28 13.57
CA ALA A 65 3.06 23.08 12.78
C ALA A 65 1.84 22.94 11.86
N ARG A 66 2.07 22.70 10.57
CA ARG A 66 1.02 22.70 9.54
C ARG A 66 1.06 21.41 8.76
N VAL A 67 -0.12 20.84 8.51
CA VAL A 67 -0.29 19.75 7.56
C VAL A 67 -1.11 20.21 6.37
N SER A 68 -0.61 20.00 5.16
CA SER A 68 -1.34 20.20 3.92
C SER A 68 -1.42 18.92 3.09
N LEU A 69 -2.52 18.78 2.35
CA LEU A 69 -2.71 17.74 1.36
C LEU A 69 -3.07 18.39 0.02
N GLU A 70 -2.30 18.08 -1.02
CA GLU A 70 -2.48 18.63 -2.37
C GLU A 70 -2.58 17.51 -3.39
N VAL A 71 -3.50 17.65 -4.34
CA VAL A 71 -3.53 16.82 -5.55
C VAL A 71 -2.56 17.44 -6.55
N VAL A 72 -1.59 16.67 -7.01
CA VAL A 72 -0.53 17.12 -7.91
C VAL A 72 -0.56 16.28 -9.18
N ASP A 73 -0.48 16.94 -10.34
CA ASP A 73 -0.43 16.25 -11.64
C ASP A 73 0.92 15.59 -11.90
N SER A 74 0.97 14.68 -12.88
CA SER A 74 2.17 13.92 -13.22
C SER A 74 3.36 14.77 -13.69
N VAL A 75 3.10 15.94 -14.27
CA VAL A 75 4.15 16.82 -14.82
C VAL A 75 4.87 17.53 -13.68
N THR A 76 4.10 18.21 -12.84
CA THR A 76 4.58 18.92 -11.65
C THR A 76 5.32 17.96 -10.71
N LEU A 77 4.80 16.75 -10.53
CA LEU A 77 5.49 15.71 -9.77
C LEU A 77 6.85 15.38 -10.36
N SER A 78 6.91 15.09 -11.66
CA SER A 78 8.16 14.69 -12.30
C SER A 78 9.28 15.72 -12.10
N GLU A 79 8.96 17.01 -12.07
CA GLU A 79 9.90 18.09 -11.77
C GLU A 79 10.32 18.09 -10.29
N MET A 80 9.36 17.99 -9.36
CA MET A 80 9.64 17.96 -7.92
C MET A 80 10.53 16.79 -7.50
N ILE A 81 10.29 15.60 -8.07
CA ILE A 81 11.09 14.40 -7.76
C ILE A 81 12.49 14.50 -8.32
N LYS A 82 12.66 14.96 -9.56
CA LYS A 82 14.00 15.17 -10.15
C LYS A 82 14.86 16.12 -9.33
N ALA A 83 14.24 17.12 -8.69
CA ALA A 83 14.96 18.10 -7.90
C ALA A 83 15.34 17.61 -6.49
N ASN A 84 14.60 16.65 -5.92
CA ASN A 84 14.68 16.34 -4.48
C ASN A 84 14.90 14.85 -4.15
N VAL A 85 14.92 13.96 -5.14
CA VAL A 85 14.94 12.50 -4.92
C VAL A 85 15.83 11.81 -5.94
N ASP A 86 16.83 11.05 -5.48
CA ASP A 86 17.80 10.34 -6.33
C ASP A 86 17.26 9.08 -7.03
N THR A 87 15.95 8.85 -7.01
CA THR A 87 15.37 7.62 -7.59
C THR A 87 14.14 7.92 -8.43
N GLU A 88 14.08 7.26 -9.58
CA GLU A 88 12.93 7.29 -10.47
C GLU A 88 11.66 6.74 -9.79
N LEU A 89 10.51 7.31 -10.15
CA LEU A 89 9.20 6.78 -9.81
C LEU A 89 8.78 5.73 -10.82
N PRO A 90 7.83 4.84 -10.47
CA PRO A 90 7.23 3.94 -11.44
C PRO A 90 6.70 4.75 -12.63
N THR A 91 7.00 4.28 -13.83
CA THR A 91 6.80 4.95 -15.12
C THR A 91 5.33 5.25 -15.46
N GLU A 92 4.39 4.71 -14.68
CA GLU A 92 2.94 4.96 -14.79
C GLU A 92 2.36 5.47 -13.46
N LEU A 93 2.69 6.70 -13.09
CA LEU A 93 1.84 7.46 -12.16
C LEU A 93 0.50 7.71 -12.87
N ALA A 94 -0.63 7.48 -12.21
CA ALA A 94 -1.89 7.99 -12.76
C ALA A 94 -1.84 9.54 -12.79
N SER A 95 -2.78 10.12 -13.52
CA SER A 95 -2.88 11.57 -13.77
C SER A 95 -2.89 12.46 -12.51
N GLU A 96 -3.13 11.89 -11.33
CA GLU A 96 -3.23 12.59 -10.05
C GLU A 96 -2.43 11.83 -8.99
N SER A 97 -1.55 12.48 -8.24
CA SER A 97 -0.99 11.92 -6.99
C SER A 97 -1.25 12.86 -5.82
N LEU A 98 -1.02 12.38 -4.61
CA LEU A 98 -1.23 13.17 -3.40
C LEU A 98 0.11 13.54 -2.78
N LEU A 99 0.30 14.83 -2.54
CA LEU A 99 1.42 15.36 -1.79
C LEU A 99 0.95 15.76 -0.39
N LEU A 100 1.37 15.00 0.61
CA LEU A 100 1.23 15.33 2.02
C LEU A 100 2.47 16.13 2.44
N SER A 101 2.27 17.33 2.97
CA SER A 101 3.35 18.14 3.55
C SER A 101 3.10 18.38 5.03
N VAL A 102 4.14 18.19 5.85
CA VAL A 102 4.14 18.54 7.27
C VAL A 102 5.26 19.56 7.48
N ALA A 103 4.87 20.81 7.68
CA ALA A 103 5.76 21.95 7.90
C ALA A 103 5.79 22.33 9.38
N ASP A 104 6.95 22.73 9.89
CA ASP A 104 7.15 23.18 11.26
C ASP A 104 8.13 24.34 11.35
N ASP A 105 7.94 25.21 12.34
CA ASP A 105 8.80 26.38 12.61
C ASP A 105 9.96 26.03 13.57
N GLY A 106 10.44 24.77 13.55
CA GLY A 106 11.47 24.27 14.44
C GLY A 106 12.89 24.75 14.12
N ALA A 107 13.88 24.14 14.78
CA ALA A 107 15.30 24.50 14.60
C ALA A 107 15.87 24.18 13.20
N GLY A 108 15.12 23.46 12.37
CA GLY A 108 15.59 22.96 11.08
C GLY A 108 16.63 21.85 11.18
N ILE A 109 17.05 21.34 10.03
CA ILE A 109 17.94 20.19 9.90
C ILE A 109 19.15 20.59 9.07
N PRO A 110 20.38 20.45 9.58
CA PRO A 110 21.58 20.70 8.78
C PRO A 110 21.66 19.74 7.58
N ALA A 111 22.10 20.24 6.43
CA ALA A 111 22.18 19.47 5.18
C ALA A 111 22.91 18.12 5.34
N ALA A 112 23.98 18.07 6.14
CA ALA A 112 24.75 16.85 6.42
C ALA A 112 23.93 15.72 7.10
N HIS A 113 22.77 16.05 7.67
CA HIS A 113 21.91 15.09 8.37
C HIS A 113 20.69 14.66 7.55
N VAL A 114 20.31 15.40 6.51
CA VAL A 114 19.06 15.22 5.73
C VAL A 114 18.86 13.79 5.22
N GLU A 115 19.91 13.13 4.73
CA GLU A 115 19.79 11.73 4.29
C GLU A 115 19.68 10.75 5.46
N SER A 116 20.41 11.04 6.53
CA SER A 116 20.57 10.12 7.67
C SER A 116 19.37 10.09 8.63
N ILE A 117 18.52 11.12 8.65
CA ILE A 117 17.34 11.15 9.54
C ILE A 117 16.32 10.04 9.27
N PHE A 118 16.32 9.47 8.06
CA PHE A 118 15.46 8.34 7.71
C PHE A 118 16.10 6.98 8.03
N ALA A 119 17.36 6.95 8.49
CA ALA A 119 18.01 5.72 8.93
C ALA A 119 17.45 5.24 10.27
N LYS A 120 17.40 3.92 10.46
CA LYS A 120 16.96 3.33 11.73
C LYS A 120 17.90 3.73 12.85
N PHE A 121 17.34 4.07 14.00
CA PHE A 121 18.07 4.44 15.22
C PHE A 121 18.89 5.74 15.10
N HIS A 122 18.67 6.53 14.05
CA HIS A 122 19.33 7.82 13.93
C HIS A 122 18.80 8.79 15.01
N GLN A 123 19.72 9.39 15.77
CA GLN A 123 19.45 10.46 16.73
C GLN A 123 20.45 11.58 16.46
N GLY A 124 19.97 12.82 16.37
CA GLY A 124 20.83 14.00 16.22
C GLY A 124 21.84 14.09 17.36
N LYS A 125 23.10 14.41 17.03
CA LYS A 125 24.19 14.53 18.00
C LYS A 125 24.15 15.88 18.71
N GLU A 126 23.24 16.06 19.66
CA GLU A 126 23.42 17.07 20.73
C GLU A 126 23.01 16.50 22.10
N PRO A 127 23.85 16.66 23.14
CA PRO A 127 23.50 16.30 24.50
C PRO A 127 22.75 17.47 25.16
N SER A 128 21.42 17.39 25.24
CA SER A 128 20.63 18.22 26.15
C SER A 128 19.87 17.34 27.15
N ALA A 129 19.70 17.86 28.36
CA ALA A 129 19.50 17.14 29.62
C ALA A 129 18.10 16.53 29.86
N GLU A 130 17.33 16.22 28.81
CA GLU A 130 15.96 15.70 28.94
C GLU A 130 15.83 14.28 28.37
N GLN A 131 16.32 13.31 29.14
CA GLN A 131 16.42 11.90 28.75
C GLN A 131 15.07 11.14 28.67
N ASN A 132 13.94 11.71 29.12
CA ASN A 132 12.66 11.00 29.19
C ASN A 132 11.71 11.21 27.99
N MET A 133 12.03 12.11 27.05
CA MET A 133 11.19 12.39 25.85
C MET A 133 11.83 11.94 24.52
N ARG A 134 12.90 11.12 24.56
CA ARG A 134 13.55 10.61 23.35
C ARG A 134 12.78 9.42 22.76
N GLY A 135 12.03 9.67 21.69
CA GLY A 135 11.56 8.61 20.78
C GLY A 135 12.72 7.75 20.26
N ARG A 136 12.50 6.46 20.02
CA ARG A 136 13.53 5.44 19.75
C ARG A 136 14.32 5.59 18.43
N GLY A 137 14.24 6.73 17.73
CA GLY A 137 14.89 6.93 16.42
C GLY A 137 14.30 6.04 15.31
N LEU A 138 13.07 5.55 15.50
CA LEU A 138 12.40 4.66 14.54
C LEU A 138 11.32 5.35 13.71
N GLY A 139 10.84 6.53 14.14
CA GLY A 139 9.67 7.19 13.54
C GLY A 139 9.81 7.46 12.05
N LEU A 140 10.87 8.16 11.64
CA LEU A 140 11.11 8.52 10.24
C LEU A 140 11.51 7.31 9.38
N ALA A 141 12.24 6.34 9.93
CA ALA A 141 12.53 5.09 9.23
C ALA A 141 11.25 4.29 8.93
N ILE A 142 10.30 4.27 9.87
CA ILE A 142 8.96 3.68 9.66
C ILE A 142 8.20 4.46 8.59
N VAL A 143 8.25 5.80 8.62
CA VAL A 143 7.63 6.64 7.59
C VAL A 143 8.15 6.24 6.20
N LYS A 144 9.47 6.21 6.03
CA LYS A 144 10.10 5.83 4.76
C LYS A 144 9.65 4.44 4.29
N THR A 145 9.71 3.44 5.15
CA THR A 145 9.27 2.07 4.81
C THR A 145 7.80 2.00 4.40
N ILE A 146 6.91 2.69 5.13
CA ILE A 146 5.48 2.70 4.81
C ILE A 146 5.22 3.40 3.48
N VAL A 147 5.81 4.58 3.26
CA VAL A 147 5.61 5.37 2.06
C VAL A 147 6.13 4.63 0.82
N GLU A 148 7.32 4.03 0.91
CA GLU A 148 7.90 3.22 -0.17
C GLU A 148 7.04 1.98 -0.46
N ALA A 149 6.48 1.32 0.55
CA ALA A 149 5.56 0.21 0.36
C ALA A 149 4.25 0.62 -0.35
N HIS A 150 3.88 1.90 -0.31
CA HIS A 150 2.66 2.43 -0.94
C HIS A 150 2.83 2.91 -2.38
N GLY A 151 4.02 2.85 -2.96
CA GLY A 151 4.24 3.55 -4.24
C GLY A 151 5.08 4.80 -4.11
N GLY A 152 5.17 5.35 -2.90
CA GLY A 152 5.50 6.73 -2.66
C GLY A 152 6.98 7.05 -2.54
N LYS A 153 7.22 8.33 -2.25
CA LYS A 153 8.53 8.89 -1.89
C LYS A 153 8.36 9.81 -0.69
N VAL A 154 9.38 9.90 0.14
CA VAL A 154 9.45 10.85 1.25
C VAL A 154 10.80 11.58 1.21
N TRP A 155 10.77 12.88 1.42
CA TRP A 155 11.95 13.73 1.54
C TRP A 155 11.67 14.88 2.52
N VAL A 156 12.68 15.70 2.77
CA VAL A 156 12.56 16.89 3.62
C VAL A 156 13.26 18.07 2.95
N GLU A 157 12.62 19.23 3.02
CA GLU A 157 13.18 20.54 2.71
C GLU A 157 13.41 21.25 4.05
N SER A 158 14.64 21.61 4.39
CA SER A 158 14.93 22.24 5.68
C SER A 158 16.25 22.98 5.67
N GLU A 159 16.28 24.13 6.36
CA GLU A 159 17.48 24.90 6.63
C GLU A 159 17.56 25.19 8.15
N PRO A 160 18.77 25.20 8.76
CA PRO A 160 18.91 25.55 10.17
C PRO A 160 18.31 26.93 10.49
N GLY A 161 17.39 26.97 11.46
CA GLY A 161 16.69 28.19 11.90
C GLY A 161 15.40 28.52 11.14
N GLU A 162 15.14 27.87 10.00
CA GLU A 162 13.97 28.14 9.15
C GLU A 162 12.91 27.02 9.23
N GLY A 163 13.08 26.07 10.14
CA GLY A 163 12.17 24.94 10.29
C GLY A 163 12.37 23.85 9.24
N SER A 164 11.37 22.98 9.11
CA SER A 164 11.41 21.83 8.21
C SER A 164 10.07 21.60 7.52
N ILE A 165 10.11 21.11 6.29
CA ILE A 165 8.95 20.64 5.53
C ILE A 165 9.21 19.20 5.11
N PHE A 166 8.57 18.26 5.79
CA PHE A 166 8.56 16.86 5.38
C PHE A 166 7.50 16.64 4.32
N ARG A 167 7.91 16.10 3.17
CA ARG A 167 7.02 15.81 2.05
C ARG A 167 6.89 14.33 1.83
N VAL A 168 5.65 13.87 1.70
CA VAL A 168 5.27 12.50 1.40
C VAL A 168 4.43 12.50 0.14
N LEU A 169 4.97 11.91 -0.92
CA LEU A 169 4.25 11.65 -2.15
C LEU A 169 3.61 10.28 -2.11
N LEU A 170 2.31 10.22 -2.39
CA LEU A 170 1.54 9.00 -2.56
C LEU A 170 0.92 8.95 -3.96
N PRO A 171 1.39 8.03 -4.83
CA PRO A 171 0.86 7.93 -6.18
C PRO A 171 -0.54 7.32 -6.20
N ASN A 172 -1.46 7.86 -7.00
CA ASN A 172 -2.75 7.21 -7.27
C ASN A 172 -2.55 6.05 -8.24
N LEU A 173 -2.03 4.93 -7.76
CA LEU A 173 -1.78 3.79 -8.63
C LEU A 173 -3.11 3.19 -9.12
N SER A 174 -3.16 2.85 -10.40
CA SER A 174 -4.14 1.87 -10.88
C SER A 174 -3.90 0.55 -10.14
N ARG A 175 -4.93 -0.29 -10.00
CA ARG A 175 -4.77 -1.59 -9.33
C ARG A 175 -3.74 -2.48 -10.05
N LYS A 176 -3.64 -2.36 -11.39
CA LYS A 176 -2.61 -3.03 -12.20
C LYS A 176 -1.21 -2.53 -11.84
N ALA A 177 -1.00 -1.22 -11.78
CA ALA A 177 0.29 -0.64 -11.42
C ALA A 177 0.71 -1.03 -9.98
N TYR A 178 -0.24 -1.04 -9.05
CA TYR A 178 -0.02 -1.53 -7.69
C TYR A 178 0.44 -3.00 -7.66
N LEU A 179 -0.20 -3.86 -8.46
CA LEU A 179 0.17 -5.27 -8.56
C LEU A 179 1.57 -5.46 -9.17
N ILE A 180 1.90 -4.70 -10.23
CA ILE A 180 3.24 -4.72 -10.85
C ILE A 180 4.28 -4.36 -9.80
N ARG A 181 4.11 -3.24 -9.08
CA ARG A 181 5.06 -2.84 -8.02
C ARG A 181 5.17 -3.88 -6.90
N THR A 182 4.05 -4.46 -6.48
CA THR A 182 4.06 -5.52 -5.47
C THR A 182 4.84 -6.74 -5.97
N ALA A 183 4.71 -7.07 -7.26
CA ALA A 183 5.49 -8.13 -7.89
C ALA A 183 6.97 -7.77 -8.01
N GLU A 184 7.35 -6.54 -8.36
CA GLU A 184 8.75 -6.07 -8.41
C GLU A 184 9.47 -6.29 -7.09
N VAL A 185 8.90 -5.81 -5.99
CA VAL A 185 9.49 -5.94 -4.65
C VAL A 185 9.70 -7.41 -4.26
N SER A 186 8.73 -8.28 -4.59
CA SER A 186 8.88 -9.72 -4.37
C SER A 186 9.90 -10.35 -5.31
N LEU A 187 10.00 -9.90 -6.56
CA LEU A 187 10.96 -10.39 -7.55
C LEU A 187 12.40 -10.08 -7.15
N GLU A 188 12.68 -8.87 -6.68
CA GLU A 188 14.01 -8.52 -6.17
C GLU A 188 14.46 -9.47 -5.06
N ARG A 189 13.55 -9.77 -4.13
CA ARG A 189 13.82 -10.73 -3.04
C ARG A 189 14.13 -12.13 -3.57
N VAL A 190 13.25 -12.69 -4.40
CA VAL A 190 13.44 -14.08 -4.88
C VAL A 190 14.66 -14.21 -5.80
N ARG A 191 15.02 -13.15 -6.53
CA ARG A 191 16.26 -13.08 -7.32
C ARG A 191 17.50 -13.23 -6.43
N LEU A 192 17.54 -12.52 -5.31
CA LEU A 192 18.65 -12.61 -4.36
C LEU A 192 18.73 -13.99 -3.70
N MET A 193 17.59 -14.64 -3.47
CA MET A 193 17.51 -15.96 -2.85
C MET A 193 17.66 -17.12 -3.83
N GLY A 194 17.64 -16.86 -5.15
CA GLY A 194 17.61 -17.89 -6.19
C GLY A 194 16.33 -18.73 -6.18
N SER A 195 15.23 -18.17 -5.69
CA SER A 195 13.93 -18.84 -5.57
C SER A 195 12.95 -18.44 -6.68
N THR A 196 11.78 -19.10 -6.71
CA THR A 196 10.73 -18.88 -7.70
C THR A 196 9.62 -18.01 -7.13
N LEU A 197 9.01 -17.17 -7.98
CA LEU A 197 7.83 -16.40 -7.62
C LEU A 197 6.70 -16.71 -8.60
N THR A 198 5.58 -17.20 -8.10
CA THR A 198 4.38 -17.47 -8.90
C THR A 198 3.30 -16.44 -8.58
N LEU A 199 2.75 -15.82 -9.62
CA LEU A 199 1.54 -15.02 -9.56
C LEU A 199 0.37 -15.85 -10.08
N VAL A 200 -0.66 -16.01 -9.25
CA VAL A 200 -1.92 -16.65 -9.60
C VAL A 200 -3.01 -15.58 -9.67
N ILE A 201 -3.67 -15.47 -10.82
CA ILE A 201 -4.89 -14.69 -10.98
C ILE A 201 -6.06 -15.64 -10.81
N LEU A 202 -6.86 -15.43 -9.76
CA LEU A 202 -8.04 -16.23 -9.44
C LEU A 202 -9.29 -15.38 -9.65
N LYS A 203 -10.14 -15.76 -10.60
CA LYS A 203 -11.44 -15.15 -10.84
C LYS A 203 -12.54 -16.01 -10.22
N VAL A 204 -13.34 -15.39 -9.37
CA VAL A 204 -14.46 -16.02 -8.67
C VAL A 204 -15.76 -15.46 -9.20
N MET A 205 -16.66 -16.33 -9.62
CA MET A 205 -17.95 -15.98 -10.19
C MET A 205 -19.05 -16.80 -9.53
N ASP A 206 -20.26 -16.25 -9.51
CA ASP A 206 -21.47 -17.01 -9.15
C ASP A 206 -21.86 -17.88 -10.35
N ALA A 207 -21.91 -19.20 -10.14
CA ALA A 207 -22.21 -20.18 -11.18
C ALA A 207 -23.72 -20.28 -11.49
N THR A 208 -24.60 -19.65 -10.70
CA THR A 208 -26.05 -19.59 -10.98
C THR A 208 -26.40 -18.51 -11.99
N LYS A 209 -25.50 -17.55 -12.21
CA LYS A 209 -25.66 -16.53 -13.22
C LYS A 209 -24.98 -16.99 -14.50
N GLU A 210 -25.70 -16.93 -15.61
CA GLU A 210 -25.08 -17.13 -16.93
C GLU A 210 -23.84 -16.25 -17.04
N VAL A 211 -22.82 -16.73 -17.75
CA VAL A 211 -21.58 -16.01 -18.03
C VAL A 211 -21.90 -14.83 -18.96
N THR A 212 -22.51 -13.79 -18.41
CA THR A 212 -22.77 -12.54 -19.11
C THR A 212 -21.49 -11.71 -19.07
N SER A 213 -21.17 -11.02 -20.17
CA SER A 213 -20.09 -10.04 -20.23
C SER A 213 -20.36 -8.80 -19.35
N ALA A 214 -21.59 -8.63 -18.87
CA ALA A 214 -22.01 -7.56 -17.98
C ALA A 214 -21.48 -7.79 -16.55
N PRO A 215 -20.98 -6.75 -15.87
CA PRO A 215 -20.55 -6.85 -14.48
C PRO A 215 -21.74 -7.23 -13.57
N PRO A 216 -21.52 -8.08 -12.54
CA PRO A 216 -22.55 -8.42 -11.58
C PRO A 216 -23.03 -7.17 -10.82
N ILE A 217 -24.29 -7.20 -10.38
CA ILE A 217 -24.88 -6.14 -9.54
C ILE A 217 -23.98 -5.93 -8.32
N GLU A 218 -23.55 -4.68 -8.11
CA GLU A 218 -22.48 -4.26 -7.18
C GLU A 218 -22.66 -4.82 -5.76
N GLY A 219 -23.90 -4.95 -5.28
CA GLY A 219 -24.23 -5.45 -3.94
C GLY A 219 -24.14 -6.97 -3.74
N GLU A 220 -24.18 -7.79 -4.80
CA GLU A 220 -24.07 -9.25 -4.68
C GLU A 220 -22.63 -9.72 -4.72
N MET A 221 -21.83 -9.15 -5.64
CA MET A 221 -20.40 -9.45 -5.69
C MET A 221 -19.71 -9.00 -4.40
N ALA A 222 -20.10 -7.85 -3.82
CA ALA A 222 -19.59 -7.44 -2.52
C ALA A 222 -19.85 -8.48 -1.40
N LYS A 223 -21.04 -9.08 -1.37
CA LYS A 223 -21.37 -10.16 -0.41
C LYS A 223 -20.53 -11.41 -0.65
N LEU A 224 -20.32 -11.77 -1.91
CA LEU A 224 -19.48 -12.91 -2.29
C LEU A 224 -18.02 -12.66 -1.89
N LEU A 225 -17.47 -11.48 -2.17
CA LEU A 225 -16.12 -11.10 -1.78
C LEU A 225 -15.91 -11.11 -0.28
N ASN A 226 -16.87 -10.62 0.51
CA ASN A 226 -16.78 -10.65 1.98
C ASN A 226 -16.67 -12.07 2.53
N LEU A 227 -17.17 -13.06 1.79
CA LEU A 227 -17.09 -14.47 2.18
C LEU A 227 -15.82 -15.16 1.67
N VAL A 228 -15.42 -14.84 0.43
CA VAL A 228 -14.29 -15.48 -0.26
C VAL A 228 -12.95 -14.88 0.18
N ALA A 229 -12.86 -13.56 0.32
CA ALA A 229 -11.60 -12.88 0.58
C ALA A 229 -10.89 -13.37 1.85
N PRO A 230 -11.56 -13.53 3.02
CA PRO A 230 -10.91 -14.07 4.21
C PRO A 230 -10.37 -15.49 3.98
N VAL A 231 -11.12 -16.33 3.25
CA VAL A 231 -10.71 -17.72 2.97
C VAL A 231 -9.48 -17.76 2.08
N VAL A 232 -9.41 -16.93 1.04
CA VAL A 232 -8.25 -16.84 0.15
C VAL A 232 -7.04 -16.30 0.93
N GLN A 233 -7.23 -15.28 1.78
CA GLN A 233 -6.18 -14.72 2.63
C GLN A 233 -5.62 -15.75 3.61
N ASP A 234 -6.48 -16.46 4.35
CA ASP A 234 -6.09 -17.50 5.32
C ASP A 234 -5.46 -18.73 4.67
N THR A 235 -5.66 -18.89 3.36
CA THR A 235 -5.08 -20.01 2.62
C THR A 235 -3.58 -19.83 2.43
N VAL A 236 -3.07 -18.61 2.43
CA VAL A 236 -1.67 -18.34 2.15
C VAL A 236 -0.82 -18.55 3.42
N ARG A 237 0.37 -19.15 3.28
CA ARG A 237 1.11 -19.71 4.44
C ARG A 237 2.32 -18.90 4.86
N LEU A 238 3.03 -18.30 3.92
CA LEU A 238 4.24 -17.54 4.22
C LEU A 238 3.88 -16.08 4.46
N SER A 239 4.62 -15.43 5.35
CA SER A 239 4.50 -13.98 5.56
C SER A 239 4.96 -13.17 4.34
N SER A 240 5.72 -13.79 3.42
CA SER A 240 6.16 -13.20 2.15
C SER A 240 5.08 -13.23 1.06
N ASP A 241 4.15 -14.19 1.15
CA ASP A 241 3.10 -14.33 0.17
C ASP A 241 2.05 -13.19 0.33
N ARG A 242 1.41 -12.80 -0.77
CA ARG A 242 0.42 -11.70 -0.80
C ARG A 242 -0.87 -12.14 -1.45
N VAL A 243 -1.99 -11.66 -0.92
CA VAL A 243 -3.32 -11.82 -1.51
C VAL A 243 -3.96 -10.46 -1.67
N GLU A 244 -4.29 -10.10 -2.91
CA GLU A 244 -4.89 -8.81 -3.26
C GLU A 244 -6.16 -8.98 -4.08
N ILE A 245 -7.10 -8.05 -3.94
CA ILE A 245 -8.30 -8.00 -4.81
C ILE A 245 -8.01 -7.03 -5.95
N LEU A 246 -7.84 -7.54 -7.16
CA LEU A 246 -7.51 -6.73 -8.35
C LEU A 246 -8.74 -6.11 -9.00
N ASP A 247 -9.87 -6.80 -9.00
CA ASP A 247 -11.12 -6.25 -9.54
C ASP A 247 -12.28 -6.76 -8.67
N PRO A 248 -12.76 -5.94 -7.72
CA PRO A 248 -13.85 -6.35 -6.85
C PRO A 248 -15.18 -6.46 -7.60
N VAL A 249 -15.36 -5.76 -8.72
CA VAL A 249 -16.61 -5.86 -9.50
C VAL A 249 -16.64 -7.19 -10.26
N ARG A 250 -15.48 -7.65 -10.74
CA ARG A 250 -15.37 -8.90 -11.51
C ARG A 250 -14.90 -10.11 -10.70
N GLY A 251 -14.75 -9.98 -9.39
CA GLY A 251 -14.33 -11.07 -8.49
C GLY A 251 -12.91 -11.55 -8.73
N VAL A 252 -11.97 -10.67 -9.14
CA VAL A 252 -10.59 -11.04 -9.48
C VAL A 252 -9.67 -10.83 -8.29
N PHE A 253 -8.99 -11.91 -7.89
CA PHE A 253 -7.97 -11.97 -6.87
C PHE A 253 -6.60 -12.21 -7.49
N CYS A 254 -5.56 -11.72 -6.84
CA CYS A 254 -4.16 -12.00 -7.13
C CYS A 254 -3.53 -12.64 -5.92
N LEU A 255 -2.88 -13.79 -6.12
CA LEU A 255 -2.07 -14.45 -5.11
C LEU A 255 -0.63 -14.45 -5.63
N LEU A 256 0.25 -13.75 -4.93
CA LEU A 256 1.67 -13.71 -5.25
C LEU A 256 2.39 -14.55 -4.19
N ALA A 257 2.98 -15.67 -4.60
CA ALA A 257 3.54 -16.65 -3.66
C ALA A 257 4.92 -17.13 -4.08
N GLU A 258 5.80 -17.34 -3.09
CA GLU A 258 7.15 -17.87 -3.29
C GLU A 258 7.10 -19.39 -3.44
N ILE A 259 6.57 -19.84 -4.58
CA ILE A 259 6.36 -21.26 -4.92
C ILE A 259 6.68 -21.48 -6.39
N SER A 260 7.11 -22.70 -6.72
CA SER A 260 7.35 -23.08 -8.11
C SER A 260 6.04 -23.30 -8.87
N LEU A 261 6.10 -23.19 -10.20
CA LEU A 261 4.92 -23.38 -11.05
C LEU A 261 4.29 -24.78 -10.89
N GLU A 262 5.10 -25.80 -10.64
CA GLU A 262 4.66 -27.19 -10.43
C GLU A 262 3.86 -27.34 -9.12
N ASN A 263 4.19 -26.52 -8.11
CA ASN A 263 3.56 -26.55 -6.79
C ASN A 263 2.39 -25.57 -6.67
N ALA A 264 2.26 -24.60 -7.57
CA ALA A 264 1.15 -23.65 -7.60
C ALA A 264 -0.26 -24.28 -7.64
N PRO A 265 -0.50 -25.43 -8.32
CA PRO A 265 -1.78 -26.13 -8.25
C PRO A 265 -2.18 -26.55 -6.82
N ALA A 266 -1.23 -26.84 -5.93
CA ALA A 266 -1.53 -27.20 -4.54
C ALA A 266 -2.08 -26.00 -3.73
N LEU A 267 -1.61 -24.78 -4.02
CA LEU A 267 -2.18 -23.56 -3.45
C LEU A 267 -3.65 -23.41 -3.84
N LEU A 268 -3.96 -23.61 -5.13
CA LEU A 268 -5.33 -23.54 -5.65
C LEU A 268 -6.23 -24.64 -5.08
N GLN A 269 -5.73 -25.87 -4.93
CA GLN A 269 -6.45 -26.95 -4.26
C GLN A 269 -6.79 -26.58 -2.81
N ARG A 270 -5.87 -25.94 -2.09
CA ARG A 270 -6.12 -25.47 -0.72
C ARG A 270 -7.18 -24.37 -0.68
N VAL A 271 -7.14 -23.41 -1.61
CA VAL A 271 -8.19 -22.37 -1.73
C VAL A 271 -9.54 -23.04 -1.97
N THR A 272 -9.60 -23.95 -2.94
CA THR A 272 -10.81 -24.69 -3.33
C THR A 272 -11.38 -25.47 -2.14
N TYR A 273 -10.54 -26.20 -1.42
CA TYR A 273 -10.92 -26.98 -0.24
C TYR A 273 -11.46 -26.08 0.88
N ASN A 274 -10.75 -24.99 1.21
CA ASN A 274 -11.18 -24.07 2.27
C ASN A 274 -12.49 -23.35 1.91
N LEU A 275 -12.69 -23.02 0.62
CA LEU A 275 -13.96 -22.45 0.15
C LEU A 275 -15.12 -23.44 0.28
N ARG A 276 -14.94 -24.72 -0.08
CA ARG A 276 -15.96 -25.75 0.14
C ARG A 276 -16.31 -25.90 1.62
N LYS A 277 -15.30 -26.03 2.47
CA LYS A 277 -15.50 -26.13 3.92
C LYS A 277 -16.25 -24.91 4.49
N LYS A 278 -15.93 -23.69 4.02
CA LYS A 278 -16.64 -22.47 4.42
C LYS A 278 -18.07 -22.41 3.87
N ALA A 279 -18.30 -22.98 2.68
CA ALA A 279 -19.62 -23.11 2.09
C ALA A 279 -20.52 -24.05 2.90
N GLU A 280 -20.01 -25.22 3.30
CA GLU A 280 -20.74 -26.20 4.13
C GLU A 280 -21.18 -25.63 5.48
N GLN A 281 -20.32 -24.80 6.09
CA GLN A 281 -20.60 -24.13 7.37
C GLN A 281 -21.59 -22.97 7.25
N ASN A 282 -21.80 -22.42 6.05
CA ASN A 282 -22.78 -21.36 5.83
C ASN A 282 -24.09 -21.96 5.32
N THR A 283 -25.21 -21.51 5.87
CA THR A 283 -26.56 -21.93 5.45
C THR A 283 -26.92 -21.50 4.01
N ARG A 284 -26.09 -20.68 3.35
CA ARG A 284 -26.22 -20.30 1.94
C ARG A 284 -25.53 -21.28 1.01
N ILE A 285 -26.24 -21.71 -0.04
CA ILE A 285 -25.66 -22.42 -1.18
C ILE A 285 -24.69 -21.46 -1.89
N LEU A 286 -23.42 -21.84 -1.99
CA LEU A 286 -22.41 -21.12 -2.78
C LEU A 286 -22.10 -21.94 -4.02
N ASN A 287 -22.80 -21.65 -5.10
CA ASN A 287 -22.47 -22.18 -6.41
C ASN A 287 -21.39 -21.27 -7.00
N LEU A 288 -20.12 -21.65 -6.86
CA LEU A 288 -19.01 -20.82 -7.32
C LEU A 288 -18.34 -21.44 -8.54
N GLN A 289 -18.06 -20.61 -9.53
CA GLN A 289 -17.14 -20.95 -10.60
C GLN A 289 -15.80 -20.26 -10.34
N LEU A 290 -14.75 -21.05 -10.23
CA LEU A 290 -13.37 -20.59 -10.10
C LEU A 290 -12.66 -20.76 -11.43
N ASN A 291 -12.19 -19.66 -12.01
CA ASN A 291 -11.26 -19.67 -13.15
C ASN A 291 -9.93 -19.12 -12.68
N TRP A 292 -8.81 -19.65 -13.18
CA TRP A 292 -7.52 -19.07 -12.83
C TRP A 292 -6.49 -19.18 -13.94
N GLY A 293 -5.50 -18.30 -13.86
CA GLY A 293 -4.27 -18.33 -14.65
C GLY A 293 -3.07 -18.11 -13.76
N MET A 294 -1.89 -18.53 -14.23
CA MET A 294 -0.66 -18.39 -13.45
C MET A 294 0.53 -18.09 -14.35
N ALA A 295 1.48 -17.36 -13.81
CA ALA A 295 2.81 -17.17 -14.38
C ALA A 295 3.86 -17.26 -13.25
N CYS A 296 5.08 -17.64 -13.60
CA CYS A 296 6.14 -17.94 -12.65
C CYS A 296 7.50 -17.43 -13.15
N TYR A 297 8.13 -16.59 -12.34
CA TYR A 297 9.55 -16.28 -12.46
C TYR A 297 10.40 -17.41 -11.87
N PRO A 298 11.56 -17.77 -12.47
CA PRO A 298 12.10 -17.29 -13.75
C PRO A 298 11.62 -18.10 -14.98
N LYS A 299 10.70 -19.04 -14.79
CA LYS A 299 10.38 -20.08 -15.79
C LYS A 299 9.81 -19.52 -17.09
N ASN A 300 8.81 -18.65 -17.02
CA ASN A 300 8.11 -18.13 -18.21
C ASN A 300 8.14 -16.61 -18.34
N VAL A 301 8.79 -15.91 -17.41
CA VAL A 301 8.88 -14.44 -17.36
C VAL A 301 10.14 -14.01 -16.62
N SER A 302 10.64 -12.81 -16.94
CA SER A 302 11.83 -12.21 -16.33
C SER A 302 11.49 -10.94 -15.54
N THR A 303 10.48 -10.17 -15.93
CA THR A 303 10.09 -8.92 -15.24
C THR A 303 8.73 -9.01 -14.53
N ALA A 304 8.43 -8.01 -13.69
CA ALA A 304 7.14 -7.93 -13.00
C ALA A 304 5.99 -7.68 -13.97
N GLU A 305 6.20 -6.83 -14.97
CA GLU A 305 5.23 -6.53 -16.01
C GLU A 305 4.91 -7.77 -16.82
N GLU A 306 5.94 -8.54 -17.21
CA GLU A 306 5.77 -9.82 -17.88
C GLU A 306 5.00 -10.81 -17.00
N LEU A 307 5.35 -10.92 -15.71
CA LEU A 307 4.67 -11.79 -14.75
C LEU A 307 3.17 -11.46 -14.66
N VAL A 308 2.84 -10.18 -14.48
CA VAL A 308 1.45 -9.71 -14.41
C VAL A 308 0.72 -9.93 -15.74
N ALA A 309 1.33 -9.56 -16.86
CA ALA A 309 0.72 -9.70 -18.19
C ALA A 309 0.47 -11.17 -18.55
N ALA A 310 1.44 -12.05 -18.31
CA ALA A 310 1.33 -13.48 -18.58
C ALA A 310 0.24 -14.14 -17.70
N ALA A 311 0.19 -13.81 -16.40
CA ALA A 311 -0.82 -14.37 -15.51
C ALA A 311 -2.25 -13.91 -15.87
N LEU A 312 -2.42 -12.62 -16.23
CA LEU A 312 -3.70 -12.07 -16.68
C LEU A 312 -4.16 -12.70 -18.01
N LYS A 313 -3.23 -12.89 -18.96
CA LYS A 313 -3.50 -13.56 -20.23
C LYS A 313 -3.91 -15.01 -20.00
N ALA A 314 -3.20 -15.74 -19.14
CA ALA A 314 -3.51 -17.12 -18.79
C ALA A 314 -4.90 -17.26 -18.16
N ALA A 315 -5.32 -16.31 -17.33
CA ALA A 315 -6.63 -16.33 -16.68
C ALA A 315 -7.80 -15.98 -17.61
N SER A 316 -7.52 -15.32 -18.74
CA SER A 316 -8.52 -14.90 -19.73
C SER A 316 -8.65 -15.86 -20.92
N GLY A 317 -7.67 -16.74 -21.14
CA GLY A 317 -7.63 -17.67 -22.26
C GLY A 317 -8.26 -19.04 -21.99
N THR A 318 -8.32 -19.89 -23.02
CA THR A 318 -8.80 -21.29 -22.95
C THR A 318 -7.96 -22.21 -22.07
N GLN A 319 -6.77 -21.76 -21.65
CA GLN A 319 -5.92 -22.49 -20.70
C GLN A 319 -6.33 -22.31 -19.24
N ALA A 320 -7.28 -21.41 -18.94
CA ALA A 320 -7.79 -21.25 -17.59
C ALA A 320 -8.53 -22.53 -17.16
N LYS A 321 -8.07 -23.14 -16.07
CA LYS A 321 -8.77 -24.30 -15.51
C LYS A 321 -9.98 -23.81 -14.72
N VAL A 322 -11.09 -24.51 -14.89
CA VAL A 322 -12.39 -24.15 -14.31
C VAL A 322 -12.80 -25.23 -13.30
N ILE A 323 -13.15 -24.82 -12.08
CA ILE A 323 -13.77 -25.70 -11.08
C ILE A 323 -15.11 -25.10 -10.66
N LYS A 324 -16.16 -25.90 -10.75
CA LYS A 324 -17.45 -25.61 -10.12
C LYS A 324 -17.44 -26.15 -8.69
N LEU A 325 -17.82 -25.29 -7.77
CA LEU A 325 -18.12 -25.63 -6.38
C LEU A 325 -19.63 -25.68 -6.27
N GLU A 326 -20.17 -26.88 -6.14
CA GLU A 326 -21.58 -27.12 -5.86
C GLU A 326 -21.66 -27.68 -4.43
N ARG A 327 -22.76 -27.39 -3.74
CA ARG A 327 -23.04 -28.01 -2.44
C ARG A 327 -23.45 -29.46 -2.73
N GLU A 328 -22.71 -30.42 -2.18
CA GLU A 328 -23.12 -31.84 -2.18
C GLU A 328 -24.43 -32.04 -1.40
#